data_AF-A0AB34SCD0-F1
#
_entry.id   AF-A0AB34SCD0-F1
#
_cell.length_a   1.000
_cell.length_b   1.000
_cell.length_c   1.000
_cell.angle_alpha   90.00
_cell.angle_beta   90.00
_cell.angle_gamma   90.00
#
_symmetry.space_group_name_H-M   'P 1'
#
loop_
_entity.id
_entity.type
_entity.pdbx_description
1 polymer ?
#
loop_
_entity_poly.entity_id
_entity_poly.type
_entity_poly.pdbx_seq_one_letter_code
_entity_poly.pdbx_strand_id
1 'polypeptide(L)'
;MTVGADGSIWTQANFSSYGQKSDVKAVARAIKISQNLYRWELVSGEYSALTPGITGLGGIGKAEPGFTLENGKFTPVMFTGPADQPLDYSNYYAFEFSLTKN
;
A
#
# COMPACT_ATOMS: atom_id res chain seq x y z
N MET A 1 -1.87 -3.80 9.09
CA MET A 1 -2.96 -3.31 8.23
C MET A 1 -4.13 -4.26 8.39
N THR A 2 -5.34 -3.75 8.50
CA THR A 2 -6.58 -4.52 8.47
C THR A 2 -7.47 -3.94 7.38
N VAL A 3 -8.12 -4.79 6.60
CA VAL A 3 -9.09 -4.39 5.57
C VAL A 3 -10.48 -4.77 6.05
N GLY A 4 -11.32 -3.76 6.33
CA GLY A 4 -12.70 -3.93 6.74
C GLY A 4 -13.58 -4.48 5.62
N ALA A 5 -14.74 -5.04 5.99
CA ALA A 5 -15.72 -5.57 5.04
C ALA A 5 -16.32 -4.47 4.13
N ASP A 6 -16.26 -3.22 4.57
CA ASP A 6 -16.64 -2.01 3.82
C ASP A 6 -15.52 -1.48 2.91
N GLY A 7 -14.37 -2.17 2.85
CA GLY A 7 -13.18 -1.73 2.11
C GLY A 7 -12.34 -0.69 2.84
N SER A 8 -12.68 -0.32 4.08
CA SER A 8 -11.83 0.57 4.89
C SER A 8 -10.48 -0.08 5.18
N ILE A 9 -9.41 0.71 5.20
CA ILE A 9 -8.06 0.22 5.49
C ILE A 9 -7.56 0.89 6.75
N TRP A 10 -7.27 0.08 7.75
CA TRP A 10 -6.68 0.54 9.00
C TRP A 10 -5.21 0.14 9.07
N THR A 11 -4.31 1.08 9.32
CA THR A 11 -2.91 0.77 9.58
C THR A 11 -2.38 1.54 10.78
N GLN A 12 -1.53 0.87 11.54
CA GLN A 12 -0.59 1.57 12.39
C GLN A 12 0.68 1.78 11.57
N ALA A 13 1.12 3.04 11.48
CA ALA A 13 2.32 3.35 10.75
C ALA A 13 3.36 4.04 11.65
N ASN A 14 4.59 3.56 11.57
CA ASN A 14 5.71 4.04 12.38
C ASN A 14 6.57 4.95 11.49
N PHE A 15 6.23 6.24 11.37
CA PHE A 15 6.90 7.14 10.42
C PHE A 15 7.76 8.24 11.03
N SER A 16 7.90 8.35 12.34
CA SER A 16 8.81 9.36 12.89
C SER A 16 10.21 8.78 13.10
N SER A 17 11.22 9.58 12.73
CA SER A 17 12.63 9.39 13.08
C SER A 17 12.93 9.36 14.60
N TYR A 18 11.89 9.46 15.43
CA TYR A 18 11.94 9.56 16.90
C TYR A 18 11.01 8.59 17.63
N GLY A 19 10.46 7.56 16.96
CA GLY A 19 9.70 6.50 17.64
C GLY A 19 8.29 6.87 18.10
N GLN A 20 7.75 8.03 17.71
CA GLN A 20 6.31 8.31 17.82
C GLN A 20 5.52 7.47 16.82
N LYS A 21 4.61 6.66 17.37
CA LYS A 21 3.57 5.93 16.65
C LYS A 21 2.36 6.84 16.49
N SER A 22 1.90 7.01 15.25
CA SER A 22 0.63 7.67 14.97
C SER A 22 -0.29 6.66 14.31
N ASP A 23 -1.48 6.49 14.87
CA ASP A 23 -2.52 5.73 14.20
C ASP A 23 -3.05 6.57 13.04
N VAL A 24 -2.82 6.09 11.81
CA VAL A 24 -3.26 6.74 10.59
C VAL A 24 -4.40 5.94 9.97
N LYS A 25 -5.36 6.61 9.33
CA LYS A 25 -6.54 5.95 8.76
C LYS A 25 -6.78 6.43 7.34
N ALA A 26 -7.19 5.50 6.49
CA ALA A 26 -7.68 5.80 5.16
C ALA A 26 -8.88 4.92 4.79
N VAL A 27 -9.75 5.49 3.94
CA VAL A 27 -10.66 4.71 3.12
C VAL A 27 -10.06 4.66 1.74
N ALA A 28 -9.91 3.47 1.17
CA ALA A 28 -9.38 3.28 -0.15
C ALA A 28 -10.14 2.18 -0.88
N ARG A 29 -10.02 2.17 -2.21
CA ARG A 29 -10.60 1.15 -3.07
C ARG A 29 -9.50 0.28 -3.64
N ALA A 30 -9.72 -1.02 -3.67
CA ALA A 30 -8.86 -1.95 -4.39
C ALA A 30 -9.23 -1.92 -5.88
N ILE A 31 -8.33 -1.41 -6.71
CA ILE A 31 -8.47 -1.42 -8.16
C ILE A 31 -7.72 -2.64 -8.69
N LYS A 32 -8.43 -3.56 -9.34
CA LYS A 32 -7.83 -4.76 -9.91
C LYS A 32 -6.96 -4.39 -11.12
N ILE A 33 -5.70 -4.81 -11.10
CA ILE A 33 -4.74 -4.63 -12.19
C ILE A 33 -4.66 -5.90 -13.02
N SER A 34 -4.43 -7.04 -12.36
CA SER A 34 -4.35 -8.36 -12.99
C SER A 34 -4.94 -9.41 -12.06
N GLN A 35 -4.72 -10.71 -12.33
CA GLN A 35 -5.42 -11.81 -11.65
C GLN A 35 -5.41 -11.69 -10.12
N ASN A 36 -4.22 -11.53 -9.53
CA ASN A 36 -4.02 -11.45 -8.08
C ASN A 36 -3.43 -10.10 -7.63
N LEU A 37 -3.32 -9.12 -8.53
CA LEU A 37 -2.61 -7.87 -8.27
C LEU A 37 -3.58 -6.68 -8.28
N TYR A 38 -3.47 -5.85 -7.25
CA TYR A 38 -4.36 -4.72 -7.01
C TYR A 38 -3.56 -3.47 -6.64
N ARG A 39 -4.09 -2.31 -7.03
CA ARG A 39 -3.63 -0.99 -6.58
C ARG A 39 -4.63 -0.41 -5.59
N TRP A 40 -4.16 0.31 -4.58
CA TRP A 40 -5.00 1.15 -3.74
C TRP A 40 -5.28 2.50 -4.39
N GLU A 41 -6.55 2.85 -4.52
CA GLU A 41 -7.00 4.21 -4.81
C GLU A 41 -7.47 4.87 -3.50
N LEU A 42 -6.80 5.94 -3.07
CA LEU A 42 -7.20 6.68 -1.88
C LEU A 42 -8.55 7.39 -2.14
N VAL A 43 -9.53 7.12 -1.28
CA VAL A 43 -10.83 7.82 -1.28
C VAL A 43 -10.81 8.98 -0.28
N SER A 44 -10.31 8.74 0.93
CA SER A 44 -10.22 9.76 1.98
C SER A 44 -9.22 9.34 3.08
N GLY A 45 -8.72 10.31 3.84
CA GLY A 45 -7.79 10.07 4.95
C GLY A 45 -6.32 10.21 4.53
N GLU A 46 -5.42 9.57 5.28
CA GLU A 46 -3.99 9.74 5.09
C GLU A 46 -3.39 8.68 4.15
N TYR A 47 -2.72 9.12 3.10
CA TYR A 47 -2.03 8.22 2.16
C TYR A 47 -0.97 7.33 2.83
N SER A 48 -0.33 7.83 3.89
CA SER A 48 0.61 7.09 4.74
C SER A 48 -0.02 5.80 5.30
N ALA A 49 -1.35 5.76 5.43
CA ALA A 49 -2.05 4.57 5.87
C ALA A 49 -2.05 3.43 4.83
N LEU A 50 -1.73 3.72 3.56
CA LEU A 50 -1.66 2.73 2.47
C LEU A 50 -0.28 2.09 2.33
N THR A 51 0.74 2.63 3.01
CA THR A 51 2.15 2.20 2.90
C THR A 51 2.74 1.75 4.25
N PRO A 52 2.07 0.90 5.04
CA PRO A 52 2.51 0.58 6.40
C PRO A 52 3.87 -0.12 6.40
N GLY A 53 4.84 0.45 7.12
CA GLY A 53 6.17 -0.15 7.27
C GLY A 53 7.04 -0.10 6.00
N ILE A 54 6.60 0.62 4.96
CA ILE A 54 7.38 0.83 3.75
C ILE A 54 8.24 2.09 3.95
N THR A 55 9.55 1.89 4.03
CA THR A 55 10.56 2.96 4.17
C THR A 55 11.65 2.80 3.11
N GLY A 56 12.44 3.84 2.84
CA GLY A 56 13.65 3.71 2.02
C GLY A 56 13.43 3.62 0.51
N LEU A 57 12.25 4.01 0.00
CA LEU A 57 11.98 4.03 -1.45
C LEU A 57 12.91 4.97 -2.22
N GLY A 58 13.37 6.06 -1.61
CA GLY A 58 14.24 7.07 -2.24
C GLY A 58 13.64 7.71 -3.51
N GLY A 59 14.30 8.76 -4.02
CA GLY A 59 14.10 9.24 -5.40
C GLY A 59 12.92 10.21 -5.68
N ILE A 60 12.96 10.76 -6.89
CA ILE A 60 12.08 11.84 -7.43
C ILE A 60 10.96 11.26 -8.33
N GLY A 61 10.57 9.99 -8.08
CA GLY A 61 9.67 9.21 -8.94
C GLY A 61 8.22 9.18 -8.47
N LYS A 62 7.37 8.50 -9.25
CA LYS A 62 6.01 8.12 -8.84
C LYS A 62 6.04 6.82 -8.06
N ALA A 63 5.18 6.73 -7.05
CA ALA A 63 5.04 5.55 -6.24
C ALA A 63 3.56 5.35 -5.87
N GLU A 64 2.97 4.22 -6.24
CA GLU A 64 1.59 3.86 -5.88
C GLU A 64 1.53 2.54 -5.10
N PRO A 65 0.84 2.49 -3.94
CA PRO A 65 0.73 1.29 -3.14
C PRO A 65 -0.30 0.33 -3.72
N GLY A 66 -0.01 -0.95 -3.54
CA GLY A 66 -0.89 -2.03 -3.92
C GLY A 66 -0.71 -3.23 -3.03
N PHE A 67 -1.29 -4.35 -3.46
CA PHE A 67 -1.09 -5.64 -2.84
C PHE A 67 -1.30 -6.77 -3.83
N THR A 68 -0.68 -7.92 -3.56
CA THR A 68 -1.14 -9.20 -4.11
C THR A 68 -2.08 -9.89 -3.14
N LEU A 69 -3.06 -10.62 -3.69
CA LEU A 69 -4.00 -11.44 -2.93
C LEU A 69 -3.91 -12.89 -3.38
N GLU A 70 -3.29 -13.71 -2.53
CA GLU A 70 -3.10 -15.15 -2.80
C GLU A 70 -3.52 -15.95 -1.59
N ASN A 71 -4.46 -16.89 -1.74
CA ASN A 71 -4.95 -17.73 -0.64
C ASN A 71 -5.41 -16.92 0.60
N GLY A 72 -6.02 -15.75 0.39
CA GLY A 72 -6.47 -14.86 1.46
C GLY A 72 -5.35 -14.05 2.15
N LYS A 73 -4.10 -14.20 1.70
CA LYS A 73 -2.93 -13.47 2.18
C LYS A 73 -2.72 -12.21 1.36
N PHE A 74 -2.64 -11.07 2.04
CA PHE A 74 -2.38 -9.77 1.42
C PHE A 74 -0.89 -9.45 1.55
N THR A 75 -0.16 -9.38 0.44
CA THR A 75 1.25 -8.98 0.45
C THR A 75 1.35 -7.57 -0.12
N PRO A 76 1.77 -6.57 0.67
CA PRO A 76 1.95 -5.21 0.15
C PRO A 76 2.96 -5.17 -0.98
N VAL A 77 2.65 -4.34 -1.98
CA VAL A 77 3.56 -4.05 -3.09
C VAL A 77 3.64 -2.54 -3.31
N MET A 78 4.72 -2.11 -3.95
CA MET A 78 4.85 -0.76 -4.51
C MET A 78 5.08 -0.82 -6.00
N PHE A 79 4.28 -0.05 -6.73
CA PHE A 79 4.54 0.30 -8.12
C PHE A 79 5.40 1.56 -8.14
N THR A 80 6.56 1.51 -8.79
CA THR A 80 7.49 2.64 -8.85
C THR A 80 7.92 2.91 -10.27
N GLY A 81 8.13 4.17 -10.61
CA GLY A 81 8.61 4.54 -11.93
C GLY A 81 8.96 6.03 -12.06
N PRO A 82 9.38 6.46 -13.26
CA PRO A 82 9.69 7.86 -13.54
C PRO A 82 8.47 8.77 -13.34
N ALA A 83 8.70 10.01 -12.88
CA ALA A 83 7.62 10.96 -12.61
C ALA A 83 6.86 11.45 -13.85
N ASP A 84 7.47 11.35 -15.02
CA ASP A 84 6.94 11.81 -16.31
C ASP A 84 6.32 10.69 -17.15
N GLN A 85 6.39 9.44 -16.69
CA GLN A 85 5.89 8.27 -17.42
C GLN A 85 4.69 7.62 -16.71
N PRO A 86 3.87 6.83 -17.42
CA PRO A 86 2.93 5.90 -16.80
C PRO A 86 3.67 4.85 -15.97
N LEU A 87 3.06 4.41 -14.87
CA LEU A 87 3.59 3.27 -14.10
C LEU A 87 3.37 1.96 -14.86
N ASP A 88 4.43 1.16 -14.96
CA ASP A 88 4.32 -0.25 -15.36
C ASP A 88 3.89 -1.08 -14.14
N TYR A 89 2.61 -1.44 -14.09
CA TYR A 89 2.10 -2.25 -12.98
C TYR A 89 2.53 -3.72 -13.05
N SER A 90 3.17 -4.17 -14.13
CA SER A 90 3.72 -5.52 -14.22
C SER A 90 5.02 -5.67 -13.44
N ASN A 91 5.71 -4.54 -13.18
CA ASN A 91 6.95 -4.49 -12.44
C ASN A 91 6.74 -3.78 -11.09
N TYR A 92 6.68 -4.56 -10.02
CA TYR A 92 6.43 -4.06 -8.68
C TYR A 92 7.40 -4.66 -7.67
N TYR A 93 7.66 -3.92 -6.60
CA TYR A 93 8.41 -4.40 -5.46
C TYR A 93 7.45 -4.99 -4.43
N ALA A 94 7.56 -6.28 -4.14
CA ALA A 94 6.81 -6.94 -3.07
C ALA A 94 7.60 -6.87 -1.77
N PHE A 95 6.92 -6.50 -0.68
CA PHE A 95 7.53 -6.50 0.65
C PHE A 95 7.34 -7.88 1.30
N GLU A 96 8.40 -8.43 1.88
CA GLU A 96 8.43 -9.79 2.44
C GLU A 96 7.69 -9.94 3.78
N PHE A 97 6.62 -9.17 3.99
CA PHE A 97 5.69 -9.38 5.08
C PHE A 97 4.28 -9.45 4.54
N SER A 98 3.39 -10.05 5.32
CA SER A 98 2.05 -10.31 4.83
C SER A 98 1.03 -10.02 5.90
N LEU A 99 -0.07 -9.47 5.43
CA LEU A 99 -1.15 -8.97 6.24
C LEU A 99 -2.23 -10.03 6.26
N THR A 100 -2.66 -10.38 7.46
CA THR A 100 -3.81 -11.25 7.68
C THR A 100 -5.07 -10.41 7.67
N LYS A 101 -6.10 -10.89 6.99
CA LYS A 101 -7.45 -10.31 7.08
C LYS A 101 -8.07 -10.77 8.40
N ASN A 102 -8.55 -9.83 9.20
CA ASN A 102 -9.38 -10.13 10.39
C ASN A 102 -10.85 -10.21 9.99
#